data_AF-A0A936LJP3-F1
#
_entry.id   AF-A0A936LJP3-F1
#
_cell.length_a   1.000
_cell.length_b   1.000
_cell.length_c   1.000
_cell.angle_alpha   90.00
_cell.angle_beta   90.00
_cell.angle_gamma   90.00
#
_symmetry.space_group_name_H-M   'P 1'
#
loop_
_entity.id
_entity.type
_entity.pdbx_description
1 polymer ?
#
loop_
_entity_poly.entity_id
_entity_poly.type
_entity_poly.pdbx_seq_one_letter_code
_entity_poly.pdbx_strand_id
1 'polypeptide(L)'
;MSFSQSVPLVNLRKGDRGVILALPEHSELRSQCIRLGICLGAHLQCSQRLPGGTIVIEIGRQEIAIGKALAEGIEVSMEEGEAANR
;
A
#
# COMPACT_ATOMS: atom_id res chain seq x y z
N MET A 1 0.12 -14.15 -13.29
CA MET A 1 0.47 -13.21 -12.21
C MET A 1 0.72 -14.04 -10.98
N SER A 2 1.98 -14.17 -10.58
CA SER A 2 2.36 -14.89 -9.36
C SER A 2 2.30 -13.89 -8.20
N PHE A 3 1.40 -14.12 -7.26
CA PHE A 3 1.25 -13.31 -6.06
C PHE A 3 1.93 -14.06 -4.92
N SER A 4 3.02 -13.50 -4.39
CA SER A 4 3.77 -14.11 -3.30
C SER A 4 3.62 -13.29 -2.04
N GLN A 5 3.04 -13.93 -1.03
CA GLN A 5 2.94 -13.51 0.37
C GLN A 5 2.18 -12.18 0.64
N SER A 6 1.18 -12.26 1.53
CA SER A 6 0.55 -11.06 2.12
C SER A 6 1.49 -10.46 3.17
N VAL A 7 1.68 -9.15 3.09
CA VAL A 7 2.41 -8.38 4.09
C VAL A 7 1.65 -7.09 4.43
N PRO A 8 1.79 -6.58 5.66
CA PRO A 8 1.30 -5.25 5.99
C PRO A 8 1.93 -4.18 5.09
N LEU A 9 1.16 -3.17 4.72
CA LEU A 9 1.62 -2.03 3.90
C LEU A 9 2.84 -1.35 4.52
N VAL A 10 2.94 -1.37 5.86
CA VAL A 10 4.07 -0.80 6.59
C VAL A 10 5.44 -1.41 6.23
N ASN A 11 5.45 -2.63 5.68
CA ASN A 11 6.66 -3.35 5.31
C ASN A 11 7.15 -3.06 3.89
N LEU A 12 6.35 -2.38 3.06
CA LEU A 12 6.77 -2.03 1.71
C LEU A 12 7.95 -1.05 1.73
N ARG A 13 8.89 -1.28 0.82
CA ARG A 13 10.04 -0.44 0.54
C ARG A 13 9.78 0.40 -0.70
N LYS A 14 10.54 1.46 -0.86
CA LYS A 14 10.48 2.29 -2.07
C LYS A 14 10.72 1.41 -3.31
N GLY A 15 9.82 1.50 -4.27
CA GLY A 15 9.83 0.72 -5.51
C GLY A 15 8.97 -0.55 -5.46
N ASP A 16 8.59 -1.02 -4.28
CA ASP A 16 7.74 -2.21 -4.16
C ASP A 16 6.35 -1.93 -4.76
N ARG A 17 5.79 -2.98 -5.37
CA ARG A 17 4.46 -2.98 -5.97
C ARG A 17 3.60 -4.06 -5.34
N GLY A 18 2.30 -3.84 -5.34
CA GLY A 18 1.38 -4.80 -4.77
C GLY A 18 -0.08 -4.48 -4.99
N VAL A 19 -0.92 -5.35 -4.44
CA VAL A 19 -2.38 -5.25 -4.51
C VAL A 19 -2.97 -5.26 -3.10
N ILE A 20 -3.87 -4.32 -2.80
CA ILE A 20 -4.55 -4.26 -1.51
C ILE A 20 -5.42 -5.51 -1.30
N LEU A 21 -5.16 -6.28 -0.24
CA LEU A 21 -5.89 -7.48 0.14
C LEU A 21 -6.84 -7.27 1.31
N ALA A 22 -6.51 -6.37 2.23
CA ALA A 22 -7.35 -6.03 3.36
C ALA A 22 -7.21 -4.55 3.76
N LEU A 23 -8.27 -4.03 4.37
CA LEU A 23 -8.34 -2.70 4.96
C LEU A 23 -8.57 -2.85 6.47
N PRO A 24 -8.29 -1.80 7.27
CA PRO A 24 -8.53 -1.83 8.71
C PRO A 24 -9.98 -2.23 9.06
N GLU A 25 -10.16 -2.95 10.17
CA GLU A 25 -11.47 -3.40 10.63
C GLU A 25 -12.34 -2.26 11.16
N HIS A 26 -11.72 -1.22 11.75
CA HIS A 26 -12.44 -0.06 12.26
C HIS A 26 -13.11 0.72 11.12
N SER A 27 -14.44 0.86 11.20
CA SER A 27 -15.29 1.45 10.15
C SER A 27 -14.84 2.85 9.71
N GLU A 28 -14.48 3.72 10.66
CA GLU A 28 -14.01 5.08 10.38
C GLU A 28 -12.73 5.10 9.55
N LEU A 29 -11.73 4.30 9.96
CA LEU A 29 -10.45 4.18 9.25
C LEU A 29 -10.64 3.55 7.87
N ARG A 30 -11.46 2.50 7.78
CA ARG A 30 -11.82 1.87 6.52
C ARG A 30 -12.47 2.87 5.55
N SER A 31 -13.40 3.68 6.05
CA SER A 31 -14.08 4.70 5.24
C SER A 31 -13.09 5.76 4.73
N GLN A 32 -12.10 6.15 5.54
CA GLN A 32 -11.05 7.08 5.13
C GLN A 32 -10.18 6.48 4.02
N CYS A 33 -9.75 5.23 4.16
CA CYS A 33 -9.02 4.52 3.12
C CYS A 33 -9.76 4.52 1.78
N ILE A 34 -11.05 4.13 1.80
CA ILE A 34 -11.87 4.07 0.58
C ILE A 34 -12.02 5.45 -0.06
N ARG A 35 -12.25 6.52 0.72
CA ARG A 35 -12.34 7.89 0.19
C ARG A 35 -11.06 8.37 -0.48
N LEU A 36 -9.91 7.84 -0.05
CA LEU A 36 -8.61 8.15 -0.64
C LEU A 36 -8.27 7.25 -1.84
N GLY A 37 -9.15 6.30 -2.21
CA GLY A 37 -8.90 5.36 -3.30
C GLY A 37 -8.16 4.09 -2.88
N ILE A 38 -7.94 3.88 -1.57
CA ILE A 38 -7.35 2.65 -1.02
C ILE A 38 -8.47 1.62 -0.85
N CYS A 39 -8.70 0.84 -1.91
CA CYS A 39 -9.77 -0.17 -2.00
C CYS A 39 -9.19 -1.56 -2.20
N LEU A 40 -9.93 -2.60 -1.83
CA LEU A 40 -9.57 -3.99 -2.15
C LEU A 40 -9.34 -4.16 -3.65
N GLY A 41 -8.27 -4.86 -4.02
CA GLY A 41 -7.88 -5.08 -5.41
C GLY A 41 -7.19 -3.88 -6.07
N ALA A 42 -7.03 -2.74 -5.38
CA ALA A 42 -6.28 -1.61 -5.93
C ALA A 42 -4.79 -1.96 -6.03
N HIS A 43 -4.21 -1.71 -7.21
CA HIS A 43 -2.76 -1.79 -7.42
C HIS A 43 -2.09 -0.53 -6.89
N LEU A 44 -0.96 -0.71 -6.22
CA LEU A 44 -0.18 0.38 -5.66
C LEU A 44 1.31 0.21 -5.93
N GLN A 45 2.02 1.32 -5.88
CA GLN A 45 3.48 1.36 -5.78
C GLN A 45 3.89 2.19 -4.56
N CYS A 46 4.85 1.72 -3.77
CA CYS A 46 5.46 2.54 -2.73
C CYS A 46 6.46 3.51 -3.36
N SER A 47 6.11 4.80 -3.44
CA SER A 47 6.94 5.83 -4.07
C SER A 47 8.03 6.34 -3.15
N GLN A 48 7.73 6.46 -1.85
CA GLN A 48 8.66 6.98 -0.85
C GLN A 48 8.34 6.50 0.57
N ARG A 49 9.37 6.45 1.42
CA ARG A 49 9.22 6.40 2.89
C ARG A 49 9.80 7.66 3.49
N LEU A 50 9.04 8.30 4.37
CA LEU A 50 9.44 9.53 5.06
C LEU A 50 9.92 9.20 6.48
N PRO A 51 10.75 10.08 7.09
CA PRO A 51 11.08 9.97 8.52
C PRO A 51 9.81 9.91 9.38
N GLY A 52 9.86 9.17 10.50
CA GLY A 52 8.69 8.96 11.36
C GLY A 52 7.77 7.82 10.92
N GLY A 53 8.07 7.12 9.82
CA GLY A 53 7.38 5.90 9.42
C GLY A 53 6.18 6.11 8.50
N THR A 54 5.96 7.33 8.00
CA THR A 54 4.97 7.61 6.97
C THR A 54 5.40 6.99 5.64
N ILE A 55 4.45 6.37 4.94
CA ILE A 55 4.67 5.70 3.66
C ILE A 55 3.84 6.41 2.61
N VAL A 56 4.48 6.76 1.51
CA VAL A 56 3.83 7.39 0.36
C VAL A 56 3.61 6.32 -0.69
N ILE A 57 2.36 6.14 -1.10
CA ILE A 57 1.97 5.21 -2.15
C ILE A 57 1.33 5.95 -3.32
N GLU A 58 1.48 5.37 -4.50
CA GLU A 58 0.79 5.77 -5.71
C GLU A 58 -0.30 4.74 -6.03
N ILE A 59 -1.55 5.19 -6.15
CA ILE A 59 -2.68 4.40 -6.66
C ILE A 59 -3.26 5.13 -7.87
N GLY A 60 -3.12 4.53 -9.05
CA GLY A 60 -3.51 5.17 -10.31
C GLY A 60 -2.76 6.49 -10.55
N ARG A 61 -3.44 7.63 -10.38
CA ARG A 61 -2.86 8.98 -10.52
C ARG A 61 -2.78 9.76 -9.20
N GLN A 62 -3.10 9.12 -8.08
CA GLN A 62 -3.12 9.75 -6.76
C GLN A 62 -1.89 9.32 -5.95
N GLU A 63 -1.26 10.28 -5.31
CA GLU A 63 -0.18 10.06 -4.35
C GLU A 63 -0.71 10.30 -2.93
N ILE A 64 -0.52 9.33 -2.04
CA ILE A 64 -1.17 9.30 -0.72
C ILE A 64 -0.11 9.02 0.34
N ALA A 65 0.06 9.95 1.28
CA ALA A 65 0.90 9.77 2.45
C ALA A 65 0.09 9.14 3.59
N ILE A 66 0.53 7.97 4.06
CA ILE A 66 -0.15 7.16 5.06
C ILE A 66 0.74 7.05 6.29
N GLY A 67 0.20 7.44 7.45
CA GLY A 67 0.90 7.29 8.73
C GLY A 67 1.10 5.82 9.11
N LYS A 68 2.18 5.54 9.85
CA LYS A 68 2.59 4.17 10.24
C LYS A 68 1.44 3.31 10.80
N ALA A 69 0.68 3.86 11.75
CA ALA A 69 -0.40 3.12 12.41
C ALA A 69 -1.54 2.71 11.46
N LEU A 70 -1.84 3.52 10.43
CA LEU A 70 -2.83 3.17 9.43
C LEU A 70 -2.28 2.12 8.45
N ALA A 71 -1.00 2.23 8.08
CA ALA A 71 -0.33 1.27 7.21
C ALA A 71 -0.14 -0.12 7.85
N GLU A 72 -0.07 -0.20 9.18
CA GLU A 72 -0.02 -1.48 9.91
C GLU A 72 -1.32 -2.29 9.78
N GLY A 73 -2.46 -1.64 9.52
CA GLY A 73 -3.77 -2.28 9.37
C GLY A 73 -4.22 -2.53 7.93
N ILE A 74 -3.35 -2.29 6.94
CA ILE A 74 -3.63 -2.53 5.52
C ILE A 74 -2.77 -3.69 5.06
N GLU A 75 -3.38 -4.73 4.49
CA GLU A 75 -2.65 -5.89 3.95
C GLU A 75 -2.48 -5.76 2.44
N VAL A 76 -1.30 -6.15 1.96
CA VAL A 76 -0.92 -6.04 0.55
C VAL A 76 -0.30 -7.36 0.09
N SER A 77 -0.72 -7.85 -1.06
CA SER A 77 0.01 -8.88 -1.79
C SER A 77 1.16 -8.23 -2.54
N MET A 78 2.40 -8.65 -2.28
CA MET A 78 3.50 -8.18 -3.10
C MET A 78 3.38 -8.76 -4.52
N GLU A 79 3.65 -7.92 -5.52
CA GLU A 79 3.88 -8.37 -6.88
C GLU A 79 5.37 -8.72 -7.00
N GLU A 80 5.70 -9.91 -7.49
CA GLU A 80 7.07 -10.23 -7.92
C GLU A 80 7.43 -9.36 -9.13
N GLY A 81 7.96 -8.17 -8.86
CA GLY A 81 8.45 -7.27 -9.88
C GLY A 81 9.92 -7.55 -10.19
N GLU A 82 10.20 -8.03 -11.41
CA GLU A 82 11.49 -7.82 -12.06
C GLU A 82 11.89 -6.35 -11.89
N ALA A 83 13.08 -6.12 -11.33
CA ALA A 83 13.68 -4.80 -11.28
C ALA A 83 13.55 -4.17 -12.66
N ALA A 84 12.79 -3.08 -12.74
CA ALA A 84 12.57 -2.33 -13.95
C ALA A 84 13.93 -1.90 -14.51
N ASN A 85 14.47 -2.69 -15.45
CA ASN A 85 15.57 -2.31 -16.31
C ASN A 85 15.05 -1.18 -17.20
N ARG A 86 15.30 0.05 -16.78
CA ARG A 86 15.14 1.28 -17.56
C ARG A 86 16.44 2.05 -17.51
#